data_AF-B0XJV4-F1
#
_entry.id   AF-B0XJV4-F1
#
_cell.length_a   1.000
_cell.length_b   1.000
_cell.length_c   1.000
_cell.angle_alpha   90.00
_cell.angle_beta   90.00
_cell.angle_gamma   90.00
#
_symmetry.space_group_name_H-M   'P 1'
#
loop_
_entity.id
_entity.type
_entity.pdbx_description
1 polymer ?
#
loop_
_entity_poly.entity_id
_entity_poly.type
_entity_poly.pdbx_seq_one_letter_code
_entity_poly.pdbx_strand_id
1 'polypeptide(L)'
;MNEFKGIVATGRPPSSPLPLRTKPLLPRSIPRLGGVAFAVATKNEILNTVAEYRKQFEAILARNQALPESQRIPMECFDLDERITADLKRELQAEMDLVKRKTAFDVEKARLSGEKLRKFFLEEMESMPIEVLGVRIETSVKSFRIGKLNDEYFQTVADLEERIEAEEARRR
;
A
#
# COMPACT_ATOMS: atom_id res chain seq x y z
N MET A 1 85.05 -16.02 19.56
CA MET A 1 84.03 -17.05 19.85
C MET A 1 82.87 -16.37 20.56
N ASN A 2 81.70 -16.44 19.93
CA ASN A 2 80.33 -16.27 20.43
C ASN A 2 79.90 -14.97 21.14
N GLU A 3 78.71 -14.40 20.93
CA GLU A 3 77.68 -14.42 19.88
C GLU A 3 76.63 -13.37 20.33
N PHE A 4 76.09 -12.61 19.37
CA PHE A 4 74.78 -11.94 19.30
C PHE A 4 74.17 -11.11 20.46
N LYS A 5 74.25 -9.78 20.24
CA LYS A 5 73.20 -8.74 20.31
C LYS A 5 71.87 -9.07 21.02
N GLY A 6 71.60 -8.28 22.05
CA GLY A 6 70.33 -8.22 22.77
C GLY A 6 69.17 -7.60 21.97
N ILE A 7 68.02 -8.28 22.10
CA ILE A 7 66.64 -7.79 22.28
C ILE A 7 66.23 -6.59 21.40
N VAL A 8 65.63 -6.91 20.26
CA VAL A 8 64.84 -5.99 19.43
C VAL A 8 63.44 -5.85 20.04
N ALA A 9 63.07 -4.61 20.35
CA ALA A 9 61.73 -4.23 20.76
C ALA A 9 60.72 -4.42 19.62
N THR A 10 59.77 -5.34 19.75
CA THR A 10 58.61 -5.44 18.86
C THR A 10 57.43 -4.68 19.46
N GLY A 11 57.51 -3.34 19.37
CA GLY A 11 56.38 -2.47 19.63
C GLY A 11 55.30 -2.67 18.56
N ARG A 12 54.10 -3.08 18.99
CA ARG A 12 52.89 -3.09 18.16
C ARG A 12 52.54 -1.62 17.83
N PRO A 13 52.42 -1.21 16.56
CA PRO A 13 52.06 0.17 16.26
C PRO A 13 50.62 0.45 16.73
N PRO A 14 50.33 1.65 17.27
CA PRO A 14 48.99 2.02 17.69
C PRO A 14 48.05 2.05 16.47
N SER A 15 46.91 1.38 16.61
CA SER A 15 45.83 1.36 15.63
C SER A 15 45.41 2.78 15.27
N SER A 16 45.57 3.15 14.00
CA SER A 16 45.08 4.41 13.47
C SER A 16 43.56 4.50 13.68
N PRO A 17 43.01 5.62 14.20
CA PRO A 17 41.57 5.79 14.30
C PRO A 17 40.96 5.86 12.89
N LEU A 18 39.93 5.05 12.66
CA LEU A 18 39.15 5.07 11.42
C LEU A 18 38.61 6.48 11.17
N PRO A 19 38.64 7.01 9.93
CA PRO A 19 38.08 8.32 9.65
C PRO A 19 36.57 8.29 9.92
N LEU A 20 36.11 9.21 10.77
CA LEU A 20 34.69 9.45 11.01
C LEU A 20 34.02 9.73 9.66
N ARG A 21 33.01 8.90 9.34
CA ARG A 21 32.14 9.04 8.17
C ARG A 21 31.54 10.44 8.15
N THR A 22 32.11 11.35 7.35
CA THR A 22 31.55 12.67 7.14
C THR A 22 30.20 12.50 6.44
N LYS A 23 29.12 12.98 7.06
CA LYS A 23 27.82 13.06 6.40
C LYS A 23 27.98 13.93 5.15
N PRO A 24 27.47 13.52 3.98
CA PRO A 24 27.49 14.38 2.81
C PRO A 24 26.73 15.68 3.13
N LEU A 25 27.41 16.81 2.94
CA LEU A 25 26.85 18.15 3.06
C LEU A 25 25.75 18.28 1.99
N LEU A 26 24.50 18.41 2.42
CA LEU A 26 23.40 18.77 1.53
C LEU A 26 23.71 20.14 0.88
N PRO A 27 23.49 20.30 -0.45
CA PRO A 27 23.78 21.55 -1.13
C PRO A 27 22.96 22.70 -0.54
N ARG A 28 23.65 23.80 -0.20
CA ARG A 28 23.02 25.05 0.23
C ARG A 28 22.25 25.64 -0.95
N SER A 29 21.01 26.05 -0.67
CA SER A 29 19.99 26.60 -1.57
C SER A 29 19.38 25.62 -2.58
N ILE A 30 18.19 25.11 -2.25
CA ILE A 30 17.29 24.46 -3.20
C ILE A 30 16.21 25.49 -3.58
N PRO A 31 15.96 25.76 -4.87
CA PRO A 31 14.85 26.62 -5.30
C PRO A 31 13.52 25.99 -4.85
N ARG A 32 12.56 26.82 -4.45
CA ARG A 32 11.23 26.40 -3.97
C ARG A 32 10.40 25.77 -5.09
N LEU A 33 10.76 24.58 -5.53
CA LEU A 33 9.90 23.69 -6.30
C LEU A 33 8.94 23.01 -5.32
N GLY A 34 7.63 23.04 -5.61
CA GLY A 34 6.60 22.49 -4.73
C GLY A 34 6.90 21.04 -4.33
N GLY A 35 6.63 20.70 -3.06
CA GLY A 35 7.08 19.45 -2.44
C GLY A 35 6.71 18.17 -3.19
N VAL A 36 5.65 18.18 -4.00
CA VAL A 36 5.25 17.04 -4.84
C VAL A 36 6.20 16.82 -6.01
N ALA A 37 6.63 17.89 -6.70
CA ALA A 37 7.55 17.78 -7.82
C ALA A 37 8.93 17.29 -7.36
N PHE A 38 9.39 17.76 -6.20
CA PHE A 38 10.61 17.27 -5.58
C PHE A 38 10.52 15.78 -5.20
N ALA A 39 9.42 15.34 -4.58
CA ALA A 39 9.22 13.95 -4.21
C ALA A 39 9.15 13.00 -5.42
N VAL A 40 8.57 13.46 -6.55
CA VAL A 40 8.54 12.68 -7.79
C VAL A 40 9.94 12.58 -8.40
N ALA A 41 10.70 13.67 -8.41
CA ALA A 41 12.06 13.68 -8.93
C ALA A 41 12.98 12.73 -8.14
N THR A 42 12.95 12.81 -6.80
CA THR A 42 13.76 11.92 -5.94
C THR A 42 13.35 10.46 -6.07
N LYS A 43 12.04 10.17 -6.16
CA LYS A 43 11.56 8.82 -6.45
C LYS A 43 12.13 8.28 -7.76
N ASN A 44 12.06 9.07 -8.83
CA ASN A 44 12.56 8.66 -10.14
C ASN A 44 14.07 8.43 -10.12
N GLU A 45 14.83 9.27 -9.40
CA GLU A 45 16.26 9.08 -9.19
C GLU A 45 16.56 7.74 -8.52
N ILE A 46 15.89 7.44 -7.39
CA ILE A 46 16.04 6.16 -6.69
C ILE A 46 15.71 4.98 -7.62
N LEU A 47 14.63 5.07 -8.39
CA LEU A 47 14.23 4.00 -9.32
C LEU A 47 15.29 3.78 -10.42
N ASN A 48 15.88 4.86 -10.93
CA ASN A 48 16.96 4.77 -11.92
C ASN A 48 18.21 4.10 -11.32
N THR A 49 18.55 4.45 -10.08
CA THR A 49 19.68 3.82 -9.37
C THR A 49 19.44 2.33 -9.14
N VAL A 50 18.22 1.94 -8.73
CA VAL A 50 17.85 0.52 -8.55
C VAL A 50 17.91 -0.24 -9.88
N ALA A 51 17.42 0.38 -10.97
CA ALA A 51 17.48 -0.23 -12.29
C ALA A 51 18.93 -0.46 -12.75
N GLU A 52 19.82 0.49 -12.51
CA GLU A 52 21.24 0.36 -12.81
C GLU A 52 21.90 -0.76 -12.01
N TYR A 53 21.67 -0.81 -10.69
CA TYR A 53 22.21 -1.91 -9.86
C TYR A 53 21.67 -3.27 -10.26
N ARG A 54 20.40 -3.35 -10.66
CA ARG A 54 19.81 -4.59 -11.18
C ARG A 54 20.52 -5.05 -12.45
N LYS A 55 20.77 -4.14 -13.39
CA LYS A 55 21.50 -4.46 -14.62
C LYS A 55 22.92 -4.95 -14.33
N GLN A 56 23.61 -4.30 -13.38
CA GLN A 56 24.94 -4.73 -12.95
C GLN A 56 24.92 -6.12 -12.31
N PHE A 57 23.92 -6.39 -11.47
CA PHE A 57 23.72 -7.69 -10.84
C PHE A 57 23.44 -8.79 -11.88
N GLU A 58 22.55 -8.55 -12.84
CA GLU A 58 22.26 -9.49 -13.94
C GLU A 58 23.52 -9.77 -14.77
N ALA A 59 24.36 -8.76 -15.02
CA ALA A 59 25.64 -8.94 -15.71
C ALA A 59 26.62 -9.80 -14.91
N ILE A 60 26.66 -9.67 -13.58
CA ILE A 60 27.46 -10.52 -12.69
C ILE A 60 26.97 -11.97 -12.73
N LEU A 61 25.65 -12.18 -12.67
CA LEU A 61 25.07 -13.51 -12.76
C LEU A 61 25.37 -14.18 -14.11
N ALA A 62 25.26 -13.45 -15.22
CA ALA A 62 25.60 -13.96 -16.54
C ALA A 62 27.08 -14.36 -16.64
N ARG A 63 27.99 -13.54 -16.08
CA ARG A 63 29.42 -13.88 -15.99
C ARG A 63 29.66 -15.12 -15.15
N ASN A 64 28.98 -15.24 -14.01
CA ASN A 64 29.09 -16.41 -13.14
C ASN A 64 28.60 -17.69 -13.85
N GLN A 65 27.50 -17.63 -14.60
CA GLN A 65 26.99 -18.77 -15.37
C GLN A 65 27.91 -19.20 -16.52
N ALA A 66 28.64 -18.26 -17.13
CA ALA A 66 29.61 -18.54 -18.17
C ALA A 66 30.88 -19.26 -17.66
N LEU A 67 31.11 -19.28 -16.33
CA LEU A 67 32.21 -20.03 -15.74
C LEU A 67 31.92 -21.55 -15.73
N PRO A 68 32.98 -22.39 -15.78
CA PRO A 68 32.85 -23.82 -15.53
C PRO A 68 32.20 -24.10 -14.16
N GLU A 69 31.44 -25.19 -14.04
CA GLU A 69 30.67 -25.53 -12.83
C GLU A 69 31.50 -25.52 -11.54
N SER A 70 32.75 -25.95 -11.61
CA SER A 70 33.68 -25.95 -10.46
C SER A 70 34.06 -24.56 -9.95
N GLN A 71 33.84 -23.51 -10.73
CA GLN A 71 34.17 -22.12 -10.41
C GLN A 71 32.92 -21.23 -10.26
N ARG A 72 31.72 -21.81 -10.42
CA ARG A 72 30.47 -21.06 -10.23
C ARG A 72 30.26 -20.76 -8.76
N ILE A 73 30.00 -19.50 -8.46
CA ILE A 73 29.59 -19.05 -7.13
C ILE A 73 28.16 -19.54 -6.88
N PRO A 74 27.88 -20.22 -5.76
CA PRO A 74 26.53 -20.61 -5.37
C PRO A 74 25.58 -19.42 -5.22
N MET A 75 24.28 -19.64 -5.41
CA MET A 75 23.30 -18.54 -5.39
C MET A 75 23.21 -17.88 -4.02
N GLU A 76 23.40 -18.66 -2.96
CA GLU A 76 23.32 -18.25 -1.56
C GLU A 76 24.38 -17.19 -1.21
N CYS A 77 25.49 -17.15 -1.95
CA CYS A 77 26.53 -16.14 -1.76
C CYS A 77 26.16 -14.77 -2.36
N PHE A 78 25.11 -14.71 -3.19
CA PHE A 78 24.56 -13.45 -3.71
C PHE A 78 23.43 -12.90 -2.84
N ASP A 79 22.96 -13.65 -1.86
CA ASP A 79 21.97 -13.17 -0.91
C ASP A 79 22.56 -12.12 0.03
N LEU A 80 21.74 -11.12 0.37
CA LEU A 80 22.09 -10.15 1.40
C LEU A 80 22.10 -10.84 2.76
N ASP A 81 23.03 -10.42 3.63
CA ASP A 81 23.10 -10.90 5.02
C ASP A 81 21.72 -10.80 5.69
N GLU A 82 21.31 -11.89 6.34
CA GLU A 82 19.99 -12.02 6.95
C GLU A 82 19.69 -10.92 7.96
N ARG A 83 20.72 -10.42 8.68
CA ARG A 83 20.58 -9.35 9.68
C ARG A 83 20.20 -8.04 9.00
N ILE A 84 20.86 -7.72 7.89
CA ILE A 84 20.55 -6.56 7.07
C ILE A 84 19.11 -6.68 6.54
N THR A 85 18.77 -7.82 5.95
CA THR A 85 17.42 -8.07 5.42
C THR A 85 16.34 -7.95 6.51
N ALA A 86 16.60 -8.46 7.71
CA ALA A 86 15.67 -8.38 8.84
C ALA A 86 15.51 -6.93 9.35
N ASP A 87 16.59 -6.17 9.42
CA ASP A 87 16.56 -4.75 9.80
C ASP A 87 15.73 -3.92 8.81
N LEU A 88 15.99 -4.07 7.49
CA LEU A 88 15.21 -3.36 6.46
C LEU A 88 13.72 -3.71 6.52
N LYS A 89 13.38 -5.00 6.71
CA LYS A 89 11.97 -5.41 6.86
C LYS A 89 11.31 -4.77 8.07
N ARG A 90 12.02 -4.65 9.19
CA ARG A 90 11.51 -4.03 10.41
C ARG A 90 11.25 -2.53 10.21
N GLU A 91 12.19 -1.83 9.59
CA GLU A 91 12.05 -0.40 9.28
C GLU A 91 10.86 -0.15 8.35
N LEU A 92 10.76 -0.91 7.25
CA LEU A 92 9.63 -0.83 6.33
C LEU A 92 8.29 -1.09 7.03
N GLN A 93 8.24 -2.10 7.89
CA GLN A 93 7.03 -2.42 8.64
C GLN A 93 6.62 -1.27 9.57
N ALA A 94 7.59 -0.66 10.27
CA ALA A 94 7.34 0.48 11.15
C ALA A 94 6.81 1.70 10.38
N GLU A 95 7.34 1.98 9.19
CA GLU A 95 6.84 3.04 8.31
C GLU A 95 5.41 2.76 7.82
N MET A 96 5.14 1.52 7.38
CA MET A 96 3.81 1.11 6.95
C MET A 96 2.79 1.23 8.07
N ASP A 97 3.15 0.83 9.29
CA ASP A 97 2.26 0.93 10.45
C ASP A 97 2.05 2.39 10.88
N LEU A 98 3.03 3.27 10.65
CA LEU A 98 2.82 4.71 10.80
C LEU A 98 1.83 5.26 9.77
N VAL A 99 1.96 4.88 8.50
CA VAL A 99 1.02 5.31 7.45
C VAL A 99 -0.39 4.82 7.77
N LYS A 100 -0.56 3.54 8.10
CA LYS A 100 -1.87 2.97 8.48
C LYS A 100 -2.50 3.74 9.63
N ARG A 101 -1.75 4.05 10.69
CA ARG A 101 -2.27 4.83 11.82
C ARG A 101 -2.71 6.23 11.40
N LYS A 102 -1.94 6.90 10.53
CA LYS A 102 -2.28 8.24 10.02
C LYS A 102 -3.53 8.23 9.14
N THR A 103 -3.72 7.18 8.33
CA THR A 103 -4.83 7.11 7.38
C THR A 103 -6.06 6.38 7.93
N ALA A 104 -5.97 5.71 9.08
CA ALA A 104 -7.05 4.91 9.67
C ALA A 104 -8.36 5.69 9.83
N PHE A 105 -8.28 6.93 10.32
CA PHE A 105 -9.46 7.76 10.51
C PHE A 105 -10.12 8.14 9.17
N ASP A 106 -9.34 8.57 8.19
CA ASP A 106 -9.86 9.00 6.89
C ASP A 106 -10.51 7.83 6.14
N VAL A 107 -9.89 6.65 6.18
CA VAL A 107 -10.43 5.42 5.60
C VAL A 107 -11.75 5.06 6.26
N GLU A 108 -11.81 5.08 7.59
CA GLU A 108 -13.03 4.73 8.33
C GLU A 108 -14.15 5.75 8.12
N LYS A 109 -13.80 7.05 8.09
CA LYS A 109 -14.73 8.12 7.76
C LYS A 109 -15.30 7.95 6.35
N ALA A 110 -14.45 7.64 5.37
CA ALA A 110 -14.89 7.39 4.00
C ALA A 110 -15.80 6.16 3.90
N ARG A 111 -15.46 5.07 4.60
CA ARG A 111 -16.28 3.86 4.69
C ARG A 111 -17.67 4.16 5.24
N LEU A 112 -17.75 4.78 6.42
CA LEU A 112 -19.03 5.11 7.06
C LEU A 112 -19.86 6.11 6.25
N SER A 113 -19.21 7.09 5.63
CA SER A 113 -19.90 8.06 4.77
C SER A 113 -20.48 7.39 3.53
N GLY A 114 -19.72 6.48 2.90
CA GLY A 114 -20.18 5.67 1.77
C GLY A 114 -21.37 4.78 2.16
N GLU A 115 -21.33 4.15 3.33
CA GLU A 115 -22.43 3.34 3.84
C GLU A 115 -23.70 4.15 4.09
N LYS A 116 -23.57 5.34 4.69
CA LYS A 116 -24.72 6.25 4.90
C LYS A 116 -25.34 6.69 3.58
N LEU A 117 -24.53 7.08 2.61
CA LEU A 117 -25.00 7.48 1.30
C LEU A 117 -25.69 6.30 0.59
N ARG A 118 -25.10 5.11 0.64
CA ARG A 118 -25.69 3.90 0.04
C ARG A 118 -27.04 3.56 0.68
N LYS A 119 -27.13 3.59 2.01
CA LYS A 119 -28.37 3.31 2.74
C LYS A 119 -29.47 4.31 2.38
N PHE A 120 -29.17 5.60 2.51
CA PHE A 120 -30.14 6.65 2.24
C PHE A 120 -30.54 6.72 0.76
N PHE A 121 -29.59 6.64 -0.16
CA PHE A 121 -29.89 6.86 -1.57
C PHE A 121 -30.36 5.62 -2.32
N LEU A 122 -29.88 4.42 -1.97
CA LEU A 122 -30.14 3.20 -2.74
C LEU A 122 -30.99 2.18 -1.98
N GLU A 123 -30.68 1.90 -0.71
CA GLU A 123 -31.38 0.82 0.01
C GLU A 123 -32.84 1.16 0.30
N GLU A 124 -33.12 2.42 0.65
CA GLU A 124 -34.47 2.92 0.89
C GLU A 124 -35.30 3.08 -0.40
N MET A 125 -34.73 2.91 -1.59
CA MET A 125 -35.49 3.01 -2.85
C MET A 125 -36.10 1.67 -3.25
N GLU A 126 -37.38 1.67 -3.64
CA GLU A 126 -38.08 0.48 -4.13
C GLU A 126 -37.57 0.08 -5.51
N SER A 127 -37.42 1.06 -6.40
CA SER A 127 -36.86 0.89 -7.74
C SER A 127 -36.02 2.11 -8.13
N MET A 128 -35.04 1.90 -9.01
CA MET A 128 -34.21 2.97 -9.56
C MET A 128 -35.04 3.83 -10.52
N PRO A 129 -34.85 5.16 -10.52
CA PRO A 129 -35.62 6.03 -11.40
C PRO A 129 -35.14 5.83 -12.84
N ILE A 130 -36.09 5.67 -13.75
CA ILE A 130 -35.87 5.44 -15.17
C ILE A 130 -36.24 6.73 -15.90
N GLU A 131 -35.35 7.18 -16.78
CA GLU A 131 -35.62 8.21 -17.77
C GLU A 131 -35.65 7.59 -19.16
N VAL A 132 -36.74 7.81 -19.89
CA VAL A 132 -36.89 7.37 -21.29
C VAL A 132 -36.85 8.61 -22.18
N LEU A 133 -35.95 8.60 -23.16
CA LEU A 133 -35.76 9.68 -24.12
C LEU A 133 -36.38 9.32 -25.48
N GLY A 134 -37.11 10.26 -26.07
CA GLY A 134 -37.59 10.14 -27.44
C GLY A 134 -36.45 10.26 -28.45
N VAL A 135 -36.31 9.29 -29.36
CA VAL A 135 -35.23 9.30 -30.38
C VAL A 135 -35.50 10.32 -31.49
N ARG A 136 -36.77 10.60 -31.79
CA ARG A 136 -37.20 11.51 -32.89
C ARG A 136 -38.00 12.71 -32.40
N ILE A 137 -38.27 12.80 -31.10
CA ILE A 137 -39.07 13.85 -30.48
C ILE A 137 -38.28 14.32 -29.26
N GLU A 138 -38.14 15.64 -29.08
CA GLU A 138 -37.51 16.25 -27.91
C GLU A 138 -38.43 16.16 -26.68
N THR A 139 -38.71 14.95 -26.24
CA THR A 139 -39.50 14.71 -25.04
C THR A 139 -38.86 13.57 -24.25
N SER A 140 -38.78 13.74 -22.93
CA SER A 140 -38.38 12.69 -22.02
C SER A 140 -39.44 12.48 -20.94
N VAL A 141 -39.56 11.24 -20.50
CA VAL A 141 -40.43 10.85 -19.38
C VAL A 141 -39.55 10.28 -18.29
N LYS A 142 -39.74 10.77 -17.06
CA LYS A 142 -38.99 10.35 -15.87
C LYS A 142 -39.93 9.69 -14.88
N SER A 143 -39.52 8.56 -14.31
CA SER A 143 -40.17 8.03 -13.11
C SER A 143 -39.72 8.81 -11.88
N PHE A 144 -40.59 8.86 -10.86
CA PHE A 144 -40.28 9.49 -9.58
C PHE A 144 -39.63 8.50 -8.62
N ARG A 145 -38.91 9.03 -7.62
CA ARG A 145 -38.33 8.22 -6.55
C ARG A 145 -39.44 7.71 -5.64
N ILE A 146 -39.54 6.38 -5.51
CA ILE A 146 -40.45 5.71 -4.58
C ILE A 146 -39.59 5.04 -3.49
N GLY A 147 -39.92 5.32 -2.24
CA GLY A 147 -39.27 4.70 -1.09
C GLY A 147 -39.89 3.33 -0.80
N LYS A 148 -39.08 2.36 -0.37
CA LYS A 148 -39.59 1.08 0.12
C LYS A 148 -40.47 1.30 1.34
N LEU A 149 -41.59 0.59 1.37
CA LEU A 149 -42.39 0.45 2.57
C LEU A 149 -41.58 -0.35 3.61
N ASN A 150 -41.74 0.01 4.88
CA ASN A 150 -41.04 -0.66 5.97
C ASN A 150 -41.63 -2.07 6.21
N ASP A 151 -40.83 -2.96 6.78
CA ASP A 151 -41.26 -4.34 7.06
C ASP A 151 -42.48 -4.38 8.00
N GLU A 152 -42.61 -3.39 8.88
CA GLU A 152 -43.76 -3.21 9.76
C GLU A 152 -45.08 -3.05 8.97
N TYR A 153 -45.08 -2.29 7.87
CA TYR A 153 -46.25 -2.18 7.01
C TYR A 153 -46.70 -3.55 6.50
N PHE A 154 -45.76 -4.34 5.96
CA PHE A 154 -46.08 -5.67 5.45
C PHE A 154 -46.55 -6.63 6.53
N GLN A 155 -46.01 -6.54 7.76
CA GLN A 155 -46.49 -7.32 8.90
C GLN A 155 -47.93 -6.95 9.25
N THR A 156 -48.26 -5.66 9.32
CA THR A 156 -49.63 -5.24 9.63
C THR A 156 -50.64 -5.64 8.55
N VAL A 157 -50.25 -5.62 7.28
CA VAL A 157 -51.11 -6.08 6.18
C VAL A 157 -51.38 -7.57 6.31
N ALA A 158 -50.36 -8.39 6.55
CA ALA A 158 -50.51 -9.83 6.74
C ALA A 158 -51.42 -10.17 7.94
N ASP A 159 -51.24 -9.49 9.07
CA ASP A 159 -52.07 -9.68 10.27
C ASP A 159 -53.54 -9.30 10.02
N LEU A 160 -53.79 -8.27 9.22
CA LEU A 160 -55.14 -7.84 8.85
C LEU A 160 -55.79 -8.83 7.88
N GLU A 161 -55.05 -9.31 6.88
CA GLU A 161 -55.52 -10.33 5.93
C GLU A 161 -55.94 -11.60 6.68
N GLU A 162 -55.12 -12.09 7.62
CA GLU A 162 -55.46 -13.25 8.45
C GLU A 162 -56.74 -13.03 9.27
N ARG A 163 -56.91 -11.84 9.85
CA ARG A 163 -58.12 -11.48 10.61
C ARG A 163 -59.37 -11.43 9.74
N ILE A 164 -59.26 -10.92 8.52
CA ILE A 164 -60.36 -10.83 7.57
C ILE A 164 -60.79 -12.24 7.16
N GLU A 165 -59.84 -13.11 6.79
CA GLU A 165 -60.13 -14.50 6.42
C GLU A 165 -60.78 -15.28 7.57
N ALA A 166 -60.30 -15.08 8.81
CA ALA A 166 -60.89 -15.71 9.99
C ALA A 166 -62.32 -15.22 10.27
N GLU A 167 -62.66 -13.96 9.95
CA GLU A 167 -64.01 -13.43 10.09
C GLU A 167 -64.94 -13.93 8.98
N GLU A 168 -64.45 -13.99 7.73
CA GLU A 168 -65.20 -14.55 6.61
C GLU A 168 -65.50 -16.05 6.79
N ALA A 169 -64.56 -16.81 7.36
CA ALA A 169 -64.76 -18.21 7.69
C ALA A 169 -65.78 -18.44 8.82
N ARG A 170 -65.94 -17.48 9.76
CA ARG A 170 -66.98 -17.53 10.80
C ARG A 170 -68.37 -17.13 10.28
N ARG A 171 -68.41 -16.36 9.20
CA ARG A 171 -69.66 -15.89 8.57
C ARG A 171 -70.22 -16.91 7.55
N ARG A 172 -69.41 -17.87 7.10
CA ARG A 172 -69.84 -19.02 6.29
C ARG A 172 -70.23 -20.20 7.17
#